data_AF-A0A946PX19-F1
#
_entry.id   AF-A0A946PX19-F1
#
_cell.length_a   1.000
_cell.length_b   1.000
_cell.length_c   1.000
_cell.angle_alpha   90.00
_cell.angle_beta   90.00
_cell.angle_gamma   90.00
#
_symmetry.space_group_name_H-M   'P 1'
#
loop_
_entity.id
_entity.type
_entity.pdbx_description
1 polymer ?
#
loop_
_entity_poly.entity_id
_entity_poly.type
_entity_poly.pdbx_seq_one_letter_code
_entity_poly.pdbx_strand_id
1 'polypeptide(L)'
;MKKHIPSLLLALLILLLPQNIVSADTGPKPEMEFTFVDENGEPSTLSIESGVLYECDLADCSDAMPLEEMGPQRFECKEFSCYSMAYGYADYFQLEISFADGTSQKSNIFAKKQFSANYLVTLQADHSLGVEEQSPSIPILPLVLTLLVELLLAYLYVTFKNKEIPNKRFLLGVLIINLITQPVFTYISVISQNMGMGIYCLFAEMVIFFVEAIFIYFFMKKEINFGKALILSFVFNFASFFIGLFLPV
;
A
#
# COMPACT_ATOMS: atom_id res chain seq x y z
N MET A 1 7.30 41.72 22.31
CA MET A 1 7.71 41.46 20.91
C MET A 1 9.06 40.75 20.73
N LYS A 2 9.75 40.26 21.78
CA LYS A 2 11.10 39.65 21.66
C LYS A 2 11.16 38.11 21.60
N LYS A 3 10.03 37.39 21.65
CA LYS A 3 10.01 35.91 21.75
C LYS A 3 9.92 35.13 20.43
N HIS A 4 9.70 35.78 19.28
CA HIS A 4 9.52 35.08 18.00
C HIS A 4 10.72 35.15 17.05
N ILE A 5 11.68 36.05 17.33
CA ILE A 5 12.89 36.24 16.51
C ILE A 5 13.73 34.95 16.38
N PRO A 6 14.01 34.17 17.45
CA PRO A 6 14.82 32.96 17.30
C PRO A 6 14.11 31.85 16.52
N SER A 7 12.76 31.79 16.56
CA SER A 7 11.97 30.81 15.81
C SER A 7 11.93 31.13 14.31
N LEU A 8 11.93 32.42 13.95
CA LEU A 8 11.95 32.87 12.55
C LEU A 8 13.32 32.63 11.92
N LEU A 9 14.39 32.88 12.67
CA LEU A 9 15.77 32.65 12.23
C LEU A 9 16.07 31.17 12.02
N LEU A 10 15.54 30.29 12.88
CA LEU A 10 15.67 28.84 12.72
C LEU A 10 14.91 28.33 11.49
N ALA A 11 13.69 28.83 11.24
CA ALA A 11 12.92 28.48 10.05
C ALA A 11 13.62 28.95 8.75
N LEU A 12 14.24 30.13 8.78
CA LEU A 12 15.00 30.68 7.65
C LEU A 12 16.29 29.87 7.40
N LEU A 13 16.92 29.37 8.46
CA LEU A 13 18.13 28.53 8.36
C LEU A 13 17.83 27.15 7.74
N ILE A 14 16.66 26.57 8.04
CA ILE A 14 16.19 25.31 7.45
C ILE A 14 15.89 25.47 5.95
N LEU A 15 15.39 26.65 5.52
CA LEU A 15 15.17 26.99 4.11
C LEU A 15 16.47 27.18 3.29
N LEU A 16 17.60 27.41 3.97
CA LEU A 16 18.92 27.58 3.35
C LEU A 16 19.71 26.26 3.26
N LEU A 17 19.17 25.15 3.76
CA LEU A 17 19.78 23.84 3.54
C LEU A 17 19.70 23.50 2.05
N PRO A 18 20.80 23.03 1.43
CA PRO A 18 20.80 22.67 0.02
C PRO A 18 19.76 21.58 -0.21
N GLN A 19 18.69 21.94 -0.90
CA GLN A 19 17.74 20.99 -1.47
C GLN A 19 18.37 20.36 -2.70
N ASN A 20 19.51 19.69 -2.50
CA ASN A 20 19.86 18.59 -3.38
C ASN A 20 18.75 17.57 -3.14
N ILE A 21 17.66 17.73 -3.90
CA ILE A 21 16.68 16.70 -4.15
C ILE A 21 17.48 15.64 -4.89
N VAL A 22 18.23 14.85 -4.13
CA VAL A 22 18.43 13.46 -4.49
C VAL A 22 16.99 12.99 -4.63
N SER A 23 16.54 12.79 -5.87
CA SER A 23 15.31 12.07 -6.16
C SER A 23 15.60 10.66 -5.68
N ALA A 24 15.55 10.49 -4.37
CA ALA A 24 15.65 9.22 -3.75
C ALA A 24 14.45 8.46 -4.30
N ASP A 25 14.74 7.29 -4.81
CA ASP A 25 13.82 6.29 -5.31
C ASP A 25 13.01 5.74 -4.11
N THR A 26 12.29 6.66 -3.45
CA THR A 26 11.59 6.54 -2.17
C THR A 26 10.09 6.35 -2.37
N GLY A 27 9.66 6.09 -3.59
CA GLY A 27 8.32 5.58 -3.83
C GLY A 27 8.25 4.09 -3.48
N PRO A 28 7.08 3.60 -3.05
CA PRO A 28 6.85 2.16 -3.07
C PRO A 28 7.10 1.65 -4.49
N LYS A 29 7.67 0.45 -4.61
CA LYS A 29 7.90 -0.20 -5.90
C LYS A 29 6.89 -1.30 -6.10
N PRO A 30 6.45 -1.59 -7.34
CA PRO A 30 5.56 -2.69 -7.58
C PRO A 30 6.25 -4.02 -7.29
N GLU A 31 5.49 -4.96 -6.72
CA GLU A 31 5.99 -6.25 -6.25
C GLU A 31 5.11 -7.40 -6.77
N MET A 32 5.71 -8.58 -6.91
CA MET A 32 5.01 -9.84 -7.17
C MET A 32 5.53 -10.93 -6.24
N GLU A 33 4.62 -11.64 -5.57
CA GLU A 33 4.95 -12.82 -4.77
C GLU A 33 4.25 -14.04 -5.37
N PHE A 34 5.01 -15.11 -5.61
CA PHE A 34 4.55 -16.34 -6.23
C PHE A 34 4.60 -17.48 -5.22
N THR A 35 3.47 -18.12 -4.96
CA THR A 35 3.36 -19.29 -4.07
C THR A 35 3.02 -20.54 -4.87
N PHE A 36 3.79 -21.61 -4.69
CA PHE A 36 3.66 -22.83 -5.49
C PHE A 36 2.82 -23.89 -4.78
N VAL A 37 1.82 -24.41 -5.49
CA VAL A 37 0.88 -25.43 -5.02
C VAL A 37 0.71 -26.54 -6.06
N ASP A 38 0.24 -27.70 -5.62
CA ASP A 38 -0.20 -28.79 -6.50
C ASP A 38 -1.59 -28.52 -7.10
N GLU A 39 -2.08 -29.43 -7.95
CA GLU A 39 -3.41 -29.34 -8.58
C GLU A 39 -4.58 -29.30 -7.58
N ASN A 40 -4.38 -29.76 -6.34
CA ASN A 40 -5.39 -29.75 -5.29
C ASN A 40 -5.32 -28.46 -4.44
N GLY A 41 -4.34 -27.58 -4.69
CA GLY A 41 -4.10 -26.37 -3.92
C GLY A 41 -3.28 -26.60 -2.64
N GLU A 42 -2.70 -27.78 -2.47
CA GLU A 42 -1.81 -28.08 -1.35
C GLU A 42 -0.38 -27.62 -1.65
N PRO A 43 0.45 -27.31 -0.63
CA PRO A 43 1.82 -26.87 -0.85
C PRO A 43 2.60 -27.84 -1.74
N SER A 44 3.28 -27.30 -2.76
CA SER A 44 4.11 -28.13 -3.65
C SER A 44 5.19 -28.87 -2.85
N THR A 45 5.42 -30.13 -3.19
CA THR A 45 6.53 -30.93 -2.64
C THR A 45 7.80 -30.82 -3.48
N LEU A 46 7.70 -30.23 -4.67
CA LEU A 46 8.82 -30.04 -5.59
C LEU A 46 9.50 -28.71 -5.29
N SER A 47 10.74 -28.77 -4.83
CA SER A 47 11.51 -27.57 -4.49
C SER A 47 12.06 -26.88 -5.74
N ILE A 48 12.08 -25.55 -5.67
CA ILE A 48 12.58 -24.68 -6.73
C ILE A 48 14.10 -24.55 -6.58
N GLU A 49 14.81 -24.77 -7.68
CA GLU A 49 16.25 -24.50 -7.77
C GLU A 49 16.52 -23.07 -8.24
N SER A 50 15.81 -22.62 -9.28
CA SER A 50 15.93 -21.26 -9.81
C SER A 50 14.69 -20.87 -10.63
N GLY A 51 14.60 -19.60 -11.00
CA GLY A 51 13.57 -19.14 -11.91
C GLY A 51 13.97 -17.90 -12.68
N VAL A 52 13.25 -17.64 -13.76
CA VAL A 52 13.34 -16.43 -14.59
C VAL A 52 11.93 -15.89 -14.76
N LEU A 53 11.76 -14.61 -14.46
CA LEU A 53 10.56 -13.85 -14.81
C LEU A 53 10.84 -13.12 -16.11
N TYR A 54 10.08 -13.44 -17.16
CA TYR A 54 10.12 -12.72 -18.42
C TYR A 54 9.06 -11.61 -18.43
N GLU A 55 9.44 -10.46 -18.96
CA GLU A 55 8.59 -9.33 -19.27
C GLU A 55 8.35 -9.26 -20.78
N CYS A 56 7.13 -8.87 -21.16
CA CYS A 56 6.68 -8.84 -22.54
C CYS A 56 5.78 -7.61 -22.77
N ASP A 57 5.99 -6.90 -23.88
CA ASP A 57 5.09 -5.82 -24.31
C ASP A 57 3.94 -6.38 -25.17
N LEU A 58 4.16 -7.52 -25.84
CA LEU A 58 3.14 -8.22 -26.63
C LEU A 58 2.38 -9.24 -25.81
N ALA A 59 1.06 -9.32 -26.03
CA ALA A 59 0.16 -10.24 -25.34
C ALA A 59 0.46 -11.74 -25.59
N ASP A 60 1.26 -12.06 -26.60
CA ASP A 60 1.72 -13.42 -26.91
C ASP A 60 3.14 -13.73 -26.40
N CYS A 61 3.79 -12.79 -25.69
CA CYS A 61 5.16 -12.90 -25.20
C CYS A 61 6.18 -13.30 -26.27
N SER A 62 5.93 -13.01 -27.55
CA SER A 62 6.89 -13.31 -28.62
C SER A 62 8.18 -12.47 -28.54
N ASP A 63 8.13 -11.38 -27.77
CA ASP A 63 9.18 -10.43 -27.46
C ASP A 63 9.79 -10.61 -26.06
N ALA A 64 9.51 -11.73 -25.39
CA ALA A 64 9.92 -11.99 -24.01
C ALA A 64 11.40 -11.69 -23.72
N MET A 65 11.64 -10.85 -22.71
CA MET A 65 12.96 -10.55 -22.17
C MET A 65 13.00 -10.82 -20.67
N PRO A 66 14.09 -11.39 -20.12
CA PRO A 66 14.22 -11.54 -18.68
C PRO A 66 14.15 -10.18 -17.97
N LEU A 67 13.52 -10.12 -16.79
CA LEU A 67 13.54 -8.94 -15.93
C LEU A 67 15.00 -8.50 -15.71
N GLU A 68 15.29 -7.24 -16.02
CA GLU A 68 16.63 -6.69 -15.82
C GLU A 68 16.93 -6.59 -14.32
N GLU A 69 18.09 -7.08 -13.87
CA GLU A 69 18.52 -6.93 -12.48
C GLU A 69 19.32 -5.64 -12.31
N MET A 70 18.74 -4.65 -11.63
CA MET A 70 19.40 -3.36 -11.37
C MET A 70 19.00 -2.77 -10.02
N GLY A 71 19.98 -2.49 -9.17
CA GLY A 71 19.72 -1.89 -7.85
C GLY A 71 18.82 -2.78 -6.98
N PRO A 72 17.67 -2.30 -6.49
CA PRO A 72 16.71 -3.10 -5.75
C PRO A 72 15.81 -3.98 -6.65
N GLN A 73 15.78 -3.76 -7.96
CA GLN A 73 15.00 -4.55 -8.90
C GLN A 73 15.64 -5.92 -9.11
N ARG A 74 14.87 -6.98 -8.87
CA ARG A 74 15.33 -8.38 -8.91
C ARG A 74 14.18 -9.36 -8.96
N PHE A 75 14.49 -10.58 -9.39
CA PHE A 75 13.63 -11.76 -9.26
C PHE A 75 14.39 -12.86 -8.52
N GLU A 76 13.87 -13.30 -7.38
CA GLU A 76 14.55 -14.28 -6.50
C GLU A 76 13.59 -15.40 -6.12
N CYS A 77 14.04 -16.65 -6.20
CA CYS A 77 13.29 -17.81 -5.75
C CYS A 77 13.89 -18.42 -4.48
N LYS A 78 13.01 -18.86 -3.59
CA LYS A 78 13.26 -19.73 -2.43
C LYS A 78 12.68 -21.12 -2.73
N GLU A 79 12.75 -22.02 -1.76
CA GLU A 79 12.37 -23.43 -1.91
C GLU A 79 10.96 -23.64 -2.51
N PHE A 80 9.97 -22.83 -2.15
CA PHE A 80 8.57 -22.97 -2.61
C PHE A 80 7.88 -21.66 -2.98
N SER A 81 8.64 -20.58 -3.12
CA SER A 81 8.11 -19.28 -3.49
C SER A 81 9.11 -18.46 -4.27
N CYS A 82 8.63 -17.54 -5.09
CA CYS A 82 9.46 -16.56 -5.76
C CYS A 82 8.95 -15.14 -5.48
N TYR A 83 9.84 -14.17 -5.58
CA TYR A 83 9.56 -12.78 -5.30
C TYR A 83 10.17 -11.90 -6.38
N SER A 84 9.43 -10.89 -6.82
CA SER A 84 9.89 -9.88 -7.76
C SER A 84 9.62 -8.47 -7.24
N MET A 85 10.58 -7.57 -7.46
CA MET A 85 10.43 -6.13 -7.31
C MET A 85 11.00 -5.45 -8.55
N ALA A 86 10.33 -4.43 -9.08
CA ALA A 86 10.84 -3.66 -10.21
C ALA A 86 10.56 -2.15 -10.08
N TYR A 87 11.29 -1.33 -10.83
CA TYR A 87 11.02 0.10 -10.98
C TYR A 87 9.70 0.38 -11.70
N GLY A 88 9.37 -0.52 -12.60
CA GLY A 88 8.15 -0.59 -13.37
C GLY A 88 8.17 -1.95 -14.06
N TYR A 89 7.00 -2.53 -14.28
CA TYR A 89 6.90 -3.76 -15.02
C TYR A 89 6.28 -3.52 -16.39
N ALA A 90 6.52 -4.44 -17.34
CA ALA A 90 5.78 -4.53 -18.59
C ALA A 90 4.31 -4.93 -18.37
N ASP A 91 3.53 -5.01 -19.47
CA ASP A 91 2.10 -5.33 -19.39
C ASP A 91 1.85 -6.84 -19.22
N TYR A 92 2.74 -7.68 -19.75
CA TYR A 92 2.62 -9.14 -19.77
C TYR A 92 3.87 -9.83 -19.25
N PHE A 93 3.68 -11.04 -18.73
CA PHE A 93 4.74 -11.83 -18.11
C PHE A 93 4.62 -13.31 -18.44
N GLN A 94 5.76 -13.99 -18.36
CA GLN A 94 5.83 -15.44 -18.34
C GLN A 94 6.87 -15.89 -17.31
N LEU A 95 6.53 -16.90 -16.54
CA LEU A 95 7.40 -17.48 -15.52
C LEU A 95 8.06 -18.74 -16.08
N GLU A 96 9.37 -18.89 -15.88
CA GLU A 96 10.10 -20.13 -16.14
C GLU A 96 10.80 -20.58 -14.86
N ILE A 97 10.51 -21.79 -14.39
CA ILE A 97 11.03 -22.32 -13.13
C ILE A 97 11.81 -23.59 -13.39
N SER A 98 13.00 -23.69 -12.81
CA SER A 98 13.77 -24.93 -12.76
C SER A 98 13.66 -25.52 -11.37
N PHE A 99 13.25 -26.78 -11.31
CA PHE A 99 13.02 -27.53 -10.08
C PHE A 99 14.23 -28.39 -9.73
N ALA A 100 14.35 -28.78 -8.47
CA ALA A 100 15.47 -29.58 -7.96
C ALA A 100 15.55 -31.01 -8.55
N ASP A 101 14.51 -31.48 -9.23
CA ASP A 101 14.53 -32.73 -10.00
C ASP A 101 15.18 -32.57 -11.39
N GLY A 102 15.64 -31.36 -11.74
CA GLY A 102 16.28 -31.02 -13.00
C GLY A 102 15.30 -30.69 -14.13
N THR A 103 13.99 -30.66 -13.87
CA THR A 103 13.00 -30.23 -14.86
C THR A 103 12.82 -28.71 -14.85
N SER A 104 12.55 -28.14 -16.03
CA SER A 104 12.21 -26.72 -16.17
C SER A 104 10.86 -26.58 -16.85
N GLN A 105 9.99 -25.73 -16.30
CA GLN A 105 8.63 -25.52 -16.79
C GLN A 105 8.31 -24.04 -16.98
N LYS A 106 7.50 -23.76 -18.00
CA LYS A 106 7.00 -22.41 -18.29
C LYS A 106 5.54 -22.27 -17.90
N SER A 107 5.16 -21.07 -17.50
CA SER A 107 3.77 -20.74 -17.24
C SER A 107 2.99 -20.33 -18.48
N ASN A 108 1.67 -20.25 -18.33
CA ASN A 108 0.87 -19.39 -19.19
C ASN A 108 1.36 -17.93 -19.12
N ILE A 109 0.99 -17.15 -20.13
CA ILE A 109 1.18 -15.70 -20.12
C ILE A 109 0.14 -15.09 -19.17
N PHE A 110 0.57 -14.15 -18.34
CA PHE A 110 -0.31 -13.45 -17.41
C PHE A 110 -0.01 -11.95 -17.42
N ALA A 111 -0.95 -11.17 -16.88
CA ALA A 111 -0.81 -9.73 -16.71
C ALA A 111 -0.93 -9.40 -15.22
N LYS A 112 -0.35 -8.26 -14.83
CA LYS A 112 -0.39 -7.76 -13.46
C LYS A 112 -1.43 -6.69 -13.31
N LYS A 113 -2.41 -6.93 -12.44
CA LYS A 113 -3.48 -5.97 -12.14
C LYS A 113 -3.19 -5.17 -10.89
N GLN A 114 -2.58 -5.81 -9.89
CA GLN A 114 -2.27 -5.16 -8.61
C GLN A 114 -0.86 -4.57 -8.58
N PHE A 115 -0.66 -3.48 -7.83
CA PHE A 115 0.64 -2.86 -7.59
C PHE A 115 1.57 -3.78 -6.79
N SER A 116 1.04 -4.39 -5.73
CA SER A 116 1.66 -5.52 -5.02
C SER A 116 0.75 -6.72 -5.24
N ALA A 117 1.20 -7.68 -6.03
CA ALA A 117 0.37 -8.78 -6.50
C ALA A 117 0.83 -10.11 -5.90
N ASN A 118 -0.13 -10.90 -5.43
CA ASN A 118 0.11 -12.28 -5.00
C ASN A 118 -0.38 -13.23 -6.09
N TYR A 119 0.45 -14.17 -6.48
CA TYR A 119 0.16 -15.17 -7.51
C TYR A 119 0.18 -16.57 -6.89
N LEU A 120 -0.84 -17.34 -7.24
CA LEU A 120 -0.85 -18.78 -7.01
C LEU A 120 -0.29 -19.45 -8.27
N VAL A 121 0.75 -20.26 -8.10
CA VAL A 121 1.38 -21.03 -9.17
C VAL A 121 1.05 -22.50 -8.98
N THR A 122 0.22 -23.05 -9.86
CA THR A 122 -0.22 -24.44 -9.82
C THR A 122 0.61 -25.28 -10.78
N LEU A 123 1.26 -26.32 -10.26
CA LEU A 123 1.89 -27.34 -11.10
C LEU A 123 0.83 -28.30 -11.63
N GLN A 124 0.61 -28.29 -12.94
CA GLN A 124 -0.40 -29.12 -13.61
C GLN A 124 0.16 -30.50 -13.98
N ALA A 125 -0.72 -31.48 -14.18
CA ALA A 125 -0.40 -32.85 -14.53
C ALA A 125 0.23 -32.99 -15.93
N ASP A 126 0.01 -32.01 -16.82
CA ASP A 126 0.68 -31.92 -18.11
C ASP A 126 2.10 -31.31 -18.02
N HIS A 127 2.58 -31.12 -16.78
CA HIS A 127 3.83 -30.47 -16.44
C HIS A 127 3.90 -28.98 -16.77
N SER A 128 2.80 -28.31 -17.10
CA SER A 128 2.76 -26.85 -17.25
C SER A 128 2.56 -26.13 -15.91
N LEU A 129 2.91 -24.83 -15.86
CA LEU A 129 2.60 -23.98 -14.72
C LEU A 129 1.37 -23.10 -15.02
N GLY A 130 0.34 -23.20 -14.19
CA GLY A 130 -0.76 -22.24 -14.17
C GLY A 130 -0.44 -21.10 -13.21
N VAL A 131 -0.46 -19.86 -13.67
CA VAL A 131 -0.25 -18.66 -12.85
C VAL A 131 -1.52 -17.84 -12.83
N GLU A 132 -2.09 -17.68 -11.64
CA GLU A 132 -3.29 -16.90 -11.40
C GLU A 132 -3.05 -15.85 -10.31
N GLU A 133 -3.40 -14.59 -10.62
CA GLU A 133 -3.36 -13.53 -9.62
C GLU A 133 -4.48 -13.74 -8.59
N GLN A 134 -4.10 -13.80 -7.31
CA GLN A 134 -5.05 -13.90 -6.22
C GLN A 134 -5.86 -12.60 -6.10
N SER A 135 -7.12 -12.77 -5.70
CA SER A 135 -7.99 -11.62 -5.44
C SER A 135 -7.38 -10.74 -4.34
N PRO A 136 -7.48 -9.41 -4.49
CA PRO A 136 -6.91 -8.51 -3.50
C PRO A 136 -7.56 -8.75 -2.14
N SER A 137 -6.71 -8.88 -1.12
CA SER A 137 -7.16 -8.95 0.26
C SER A 137 -7.15 -7.57 0.89
N ILE A 138 -8.07 -7.31 1.83
CA ILE A 138 -8.06 -6.07 2.58
C ILE A 138 -6.97 -6.17 3.65
N PRO A 139 -5.92 -5.32 3.63
CA PRO A 139 -4.87 -5.34 4.65
C PRO A 139 -5.43 -4.92 6.02
N ILE A 140 -5.79 -5.91 6.84
CA ILE A 140 -6.42 -5.70 8.15
C ILE A 140 -5.47 -5.00 9.14
N LEU A 141 -4.18 -5.35 9.10
CA LEU A 141 -3.19 -4.83 10.06
C LEU A 141 -3.01 -3.30 9.93
N PRO A 142 -2.76 -2.73 8.74
CA PRO A 142 -2.76 -1.28 8.54
C PRO A 142 -4.05 -0.61 9.01
N LEU A 143 -5.22 -1.17 8.70
CA LEU A 143 -6.51 -0.63 9.15
C LEU A 143 -6.60 -0.54 10.68
N VAL A 144 -6.19 -1.60 11.39
CA VAL A 144 -6.19 -1.63 12.86
C VAL A 144 -5.21 -0.60 13.43
N LEU A 145 -4.01 -0.51 12.87
CA LEU A 145 -2.99 0.45 13.32
C LEU A 145 -3.43 1.89 13.10
N THR A 146 -3.99 2.21 11.93
CA THR A 146 -4.57 3.52 11.62
C THR A 146 -5.66 3.87 12.63
N LEU A 147 -6.59 2.95 12.89
CA LEU A 147 -7.66 3.18 13.86
C LEU A 147 -7.12 3.48 15.26
N LEU A 148 -6.09 2.76 15.71
CA LEU A 148 -5.46 3.00 17.02
C LEU A 148 -4.79 4.37 17.10
N VAL A 149 -4.09 4.79 16.04
CA VAL A 149 -3.46 6.11 15.94
C VAL A 149 -4.51 7.21 16.04
N GLU A 150 -5.59 7.12 15.26
CA GLU A 150 -6.61 8.17 15.24
C GLU A 150 -7.36 8.28 16.56
N LEU A 151 -7.69 7.14 17.18
CA LEU A 151 -8.30 7.14 18.51
C LEU A 151 -7.37 7.70 19.57
N LEU A 152 -6.07 7.42 19.49
CA LEU A 152 -5.07 8.00 20.37
C LEU A 152 -5.01 9.53 20.20
N LEU A 153 -4.94 10.02 18.96
CA LEU A 153 -4.92 11.46 18.68
C LEU A 153 -6.20 12.15 19.15
N ALA A 154 -7.35 11.53 18.92
CA ALA A 154 -8.64 12.02 19.40
C ALA A 154 -8.68 12.06 20.94
N TYR A 155 -8.16 11.04 21.62
CA TYR A 155 -8.07 10.98 23.07
C TYR A 155 -7.14 12.07 23.64
N LEU A 156 -5.96 12.25 23.04
CA LEU A 156 -5.01 13.28 23.43
C LEU A 156 -5.60 14.69 23.22
N TYR A 157 -6.30 14.91 22.11
CA TYR A 157 -6.97 16.18 21.83
C TYR A 157 -7.98 16.55 22.93
N VAL A 158 -8.88 15.63 23.28
CA VAL A 158 -9.88 15.90 24.33
C VAL A 158 -9.21 16.11 25.69
N THR A 159 -8.20 15.31 26.02
CA THR A 159 -7.50 15.37 27.31
C THR A 159 -6.73 16.69 27.50
N PHE A 160 -6.03 17.18 26.47
CA PHE A 160 -5.17 18.35 26.58
C PHE A 160 -5.85 19.68 26.24
N LYS A 161 -6.78 19.70 25.28
CA LYS A 161 -7.28 20.96 24.72
C LYS A 161 -8.68 21.33 25.17
N ASN A 162 -9.53 20.38 25.56
CA ASN A 162 -10.93 20.72 25.74
C ASN A 162 -11.66 19.82 26.75
N LYS A 163 -11.58 20.17 28.04
CA LYS A 163 -12.33 19.52 29.13
C LYS A 163 -13.85 19.64 28.99
N GLU A 164 -14.33 20.51 28.11
CA GLU A 164 -15.76 20.75 27.86
C GLU A 164 -16.38 19.78 26.85
N ILE A 165 -15.56 19.08 26.04
CA ILE A 165 -16.07 18.11 25.08
C ILE A 165 -16.39 16.79 25.81
N PRO A 166 -17.58 16.20 25.65
CA PRO A 166 -17.89 14.91 26.24
C PRO A 166 -17.05 13.79 25.59
N ASN A 167 -15.99 13.37 26.30
CA ASN A 167 -14.96 12.44 25.80
C ASN A 167 -15.55 11.21 25.09
N LYS A 168 -16.56 10.58 25.68
CA LYS A 168 -17.15 9.34 25.16
C LYS A 168 -17.84 9.52 23.81
N ARG A 169 -18.58 10.62 23.63
CA ARG A 169 -19.31 10.88 22.37
C ARG A 169 -18.33 11.20 21.26
N PHE A 170 -17.36 12.08 21.52
CA PHE A 170 -16.37 12.44 20.51
C PHE A 170 -15.56 11.23 20.04
N LEU A 171 -15.03 10.43 20.97
CA LEU A 171 -14.27 9.21 20.63
C LEU A 171 -15.12 8.19 19.87
N LEU A 172 -16.39 8.01 20.25
CA LEU A 172 -17.31 7.14 19.53
C LEU A 172 -17.57 7.64 18.10
N GLY A 173 -17.70 8.94 17.91
CA GLY A 173 -17.87 9.54 16.58
C GLY A 173 -16.65 9.28 15.69
N VAL A 174 -15.44 9.50 16.22
CA VAL A 174 -14.18 9.22 15.50
C VAL A 174 -14.03 7.74 15.18
N LEU A 175 -14.38 6.85 16.13
CA LEU A 175 -14.37 5.40 15.91
C LEU A 175 -15.32 5.00 14.78
N ILE A 176 -16.58 5.46 14.83
CA ILE A 176 -17.61 5.09 13.86
C ILE A 176 -17.22 5.54 12.46
N ILE A 177 -16.78 6.79 12.31
CA ILE A 177 -16.47 7.30 10.97
C ILE A 177 -15.27 6.58 10.37
N ASN A 178 -14.21 6.35 11.14
CA ASN A 178 -13.04 5.60 10.68
C ASN A 178 -13.35 4.15 10.32
N LEU A 179 -14.24 3.51 11.08
CA LEU A 179 -14.68 2.14 10.77
C LEU A 179 -15.42 2.06 9.42
N ILE A 180 -15.91 3.19 8.89
CA ILE A 180 -16.57 3.28 7.59
C ILE A 180 -15.59 3.79 6.52
N THR A 181 -14.90 4.90 6.77
CA THR A 181 -14.06 5.58 5.78
C THR A 181 -12.81 4.77 5.43
N GLN A 182 -12.17 4.15 6.41
CA GLN A 182 -10.92 3.40 6.20
C GLN A 182 -11.13 2.15 5.32
N PRO A 183 -12.09 1.24 5.57
CA PRO A 183 -12.33 0.11 4.69
C PRO A 183 -12.78 0.52 3.27
N VAL A 184 -13.57 1.59 3.18
CA VAL A 184 -14.00 2.14 1.88
C VAL A 184 -12.80 2.66 1.10
N PHE A 185 -11.89 3.40 1.75
CA PHE A 185 -10.64 3.83 1.12
C PHE A 185 -9.84 2.66 0.59
N THR A 186 -9.56 1.68 1.45
CA THR A 186 -8.75 0.52 1.09
C THR A 186 -9.35 -0.25 -0.06
N TYR A 187 -10.66 -0.50 -0.04
CA TYR A 187 -11.37 -1.19 -1.12
C TYR A 187 -11.28 -0.41 -2.44
N ILE A 188 -11.48 0.90 -2.40
CA ILE A 188 -11.38 1.76 -3.57
C ILE A 188 -9.96 1.75 -4.13
N SER A 189 -8.95 1.95 -3.27
CA SER A 189 -7.53 1.94 -3.63
C SER A 189 -7.06 0.60 -4.19
N VAL A 190 -7.69 -0.51 -3.77
CA VAL A 190 -7.48 -1.85 -4.33
C VAL A 190 -8.00 -1.97 -5.77
N ILE A 191 -9.14 -1.35 -6.09
CA ILE A 191 -9.79 -1.50 -7.40
C ILE A 191 -9.28 -0.46 -8.41
N SER A 192 -8.85 0.71 -7.94
CA SER A 192 -8.49 1.86 -8.78
C SER A 192 -7.05 1.83 -9.31
N GLN A 193 -6.37 0.69 -9.29
CA GLN A 193 -4.91 0.60 -9.50
C GLN A 193 -4.44 0.86 -10.94
N ASN A 194 -5.36 1.05 -11.89
CA ASN A 194 -5.06 1.37 -13.29
C ASN A 194 -4.81 2.87 -13.56
N MET A 195 -5.00 3.76 -12.58
CA MET A 195 -4.76 5.21 -12.72
C MET A 195 -3.60 5.62 -11.83
N GLY A 196 -2.64 6.40 -12.36
CA GLY A 196 -1.42 6.86 -11.68
C GLY A 196 -1.61 7.06 -10.17
N MET A 197 -1.13 6.08 -9.41
CA MET A 197 -1.60 5.77 -8.04
C MET A 197 -1.53 6.98 -7.09
N GLY A 198 -0.49 7.81 -7.23
CA GLY A 198 -0.27 8.96 -6.35
C GLY A 198 -1.37 10.03 -6.41
N ILE A 199 -1.80 10.45 -7.61
CA ILE A 199 -2.81 11.53 -7.74
C ILE A 199 -4.17 11.03 -7.29
N TYR A 200 -4.50 9.78 -7.63
CA TYR A 200 -5.76 9.17 -7.23
C TYR A 200 -5.86 9.02 -5.71
N CYS A 201 -4.82 8.46 -5.08
CA CYS A 201 -4.77 8.33 -3.62
C CYS A 201 -4.91 9.69 -2.94
N LEU A 202 -4.19 10.72 -3.40
CA LEU A 202 -4.33 12.07 -2.85
C LEU A 202 -5.76 12.62 -2.98
N PHE A 203 -6.42 12.38 -4.11
CA PHE A 203 -7.80 12.81 -4.29
C PHE A 203 -8.78 12.05 -3.37
N ALA A 204 -8.64 10.73 -3.26
CA ALA A 204 -9.46 9.91 -2.40
C ALA A 204 -9.29 10.27 -0.91
N GLU A 205 -8.04 10.50 -0.48
CA GLU A 205 -7.71 11.01 0.86
C GLU A 205 -8.35 12.37 1.13
N MET A 206 -8.29 13.30 0.17
CA MET A 206 -8.98 14.59 0.31
C MET A 206 -10.49 14.43 0.47
N VAL A 207 -11.13 13.52 -0.29
CA VAL A 207 -12.57 13.26 -0.17
C VAL A 207 -12.91 12.70 1.21
N ILE A 208 -12.14 11.73 1.70
CA ILE A 208 -12.33 11.13 3.03
C ILE A 208 -12.18 12.16 4.12
N PHE A 209 -11.11 12.94 4.08
CA PHE A 209 -10.89 14.07 4.97
C PHE A 209 -12.12 15.00 5.05
N PHE A 210 -12.72 15.38 3.92
CA PHE A 210 -13.93 16.21 3.94
C PHE A 210 -15.15 15.49 4.51
N VAL A 211 -15.35 14.21 4.16
CA VAL A 211 -16.45 13.39 4.68
C VAL A 211 -16.36 13.27 6.20
N GLU A 212 -15.17 13.01 6.73
CA GLU A 212 -14.92 12.91 8.17
C GLU A 212 -15.13 14.24 8.88
N ALA A 213 -14.60 15.34 8.35
CA ALA A 213 -14.84 16.66 8.90
C ALA A 213 -16.33 17.01 8.98
N ILE A 214 -17.09 16.69 7.93
CA ILE A 214 -18.54 16.87 7.88
C ILE A 214 -19.23 16.01 8.94
N PHE A 215 -18.88 14.72 9.02
CA PHE A 215 -19.45 13.80 9.99
C PHE A 215 -19.18 14.26 11.42
N ILE A 216 -17.93 14.54 11.77
CA ILE A 216 -17.52 15.01 13.10
C ILE A 216 -18.27 16.31 13.45
N TYR A 217 -18.39 17.25 12.51
CA TYR A 217 -19.16 18.48 12.72
C TYR A 217 -20.64 18.20 13.03
N PHE A 218 -21.32 17.35 12.26
CA PHE A 218 -22.73 17.05 12.50
C PHE A 218 -22.94 16.25 13.79
N PHE A 219 -22.05 15.30 14.07
CA PHE A 219 -22.10 14.47 15.27
C PHE A 219 -21.85 15.29 16.55
N MET A 220 -21.07 16.36 16.44
CA MET A 220 -20.65 17.24 17.55
C MET A 220 -21.09 18.70 17.36
N LYS A 221 -22.22 18.91 16.66
CA LYS A 221 -22.66 20.25 16.20
C LYS A 221 -22.82 21.29 17.32
N LYS A 222 -23.03 20.83 18.56
CA LYS A 222 -23.22 21.72 19.72
C LYS A 222 -21.91 22.06 20.43
N GLU A 223 -20.86 21.27 20.19
CA GLU A 223 -19.61 21.31 20.95
C GLU A 223 -18.45 21.89 20.15
N ILE A 224 -18.46 21.74 18.81
CA ILE A 224 -17.40 22.23 17.93
C ILE A 224 -17.96 23.00 16.74
N ASN A 225 -17.21 24.01 16.28
CA ASN A 225 -17.51 24.64 15.00
C ASN A 225 -16.90 23.83 13.84
N PHE A 226 -17.38 24.08 12.63
CA PHE A 226 -16.91 23.36 11.44
C PHE A 226 -15.40 23.50 11.20
N GLY A 227 -14.83 24.68 11.45
CA GLY A 227 -13.39 24.91 11.30
C GLY A 227 -12.55 24.01 12.22
N LYS A 228 -12.97 23.79 13.47
CA LYS A 228 -12.30 22.84 14.38
C LYS A 228 -12.44 21.40 13.90
N ALA A 229 -13.62 21.01 13.40
CA ALA A 229 -13.84 19.67 12.85
C ALA A 229 -12.92 19.39 11.65
N LEU A 230 -12.78 20.38 10.77
CA LEU A 230 -11.90 20.33 9.61
C LEU A 230 -10.42 20.21 10.02
N ILE A 231 -9.95 21.01 10.96
CA ILE A 231 -8.56 20.89 11.46
C ILE A 231 -8.32 19.52 12.11
N LEU A 232 -9.28 19.00 12.87
CA LEU A 232 -9.16 17.69 13.52
C LEU A 232 -9.05 16.56 12.51
N SER A 233 -9.97 16.49 11.54
CA SER A 233 -9.92 15.48 10.50
C SER A 233 -8.63 15.58 9.69
N PHE A 234 -8.15 16.80 9.38
CA PHE A 234 -6.86 16.99 8.70
C PHE A 234 -5.71 16.38 9.51
N VAL A 235 -5.64 16.66 10.82
CA VAL A 235 -4.58 16.15 11.70
C VAL A 235 -4.63 14.62 11.78
N PHE A 236 -5.82 14.02 11.88
CA PHE A 236 -5.98 12.57 11.93
C PHE A 236 -5.51 11.92 10.64
N ASN A 237 -6.07 12.32 9.49
CA ASN A 237 -5.68 11.78 8.19
C ASN A 237 -4.20 12.00 7.88
N PHE A 238 -3.67 13.20 8.16
CA PHE A 238 -2.25 13.49 7.92
C PHE A 238 -1.32 12.61 8.76
N ALA A 239 -1.64 12.41 10.04
CA ALA A 239 -0.84 11.56 10.91
C ALA A 239 -0.94 10.08 10.52
N SER A 240 -2.15 9.60 10.22
CA SER A 240 -2.41 8.24 9.74
C SER A 240 -1.69 7.97 8.42
N PHE A 241 -1.79 8.88 7.46
CA PHE A 241 -1.08 8.81 6.18
C PHE A 241 0.43 8.73 6.39
N PHE A 242 0.99 9.63 7.21
CA PHE A 242 2.43 9.65 7.46
C PHE A 242 2.92 8.37 8.15
N ILE A 243 2.15 7.81 9.09
CA ILE A 243 2.48 6.52 9.72
C ILE A 243 2.33 5.38 8.71
N GLY A 244 1.30 5.41 7.87
CA GLY A 244 1.05 4.45 6.80
C GLY A 244 2.22 4.32 5.83
N LEU A 245 2.97 5.40 5.55
CA LEU A 245 4.18 5.37 4.73
C LEU A 245 5.29 4.46 5.29
N PHE A 246 5.26 4.14 6.58
CA PHE A 246 6.26 3.27 7.22
C PHE A 246 5.72 1.88 7.56
N LEU A 247 4.45 1.61 7.29
CA LEU A 247 3.87 0.29 7.52
C LEU A 247 4.17 -0.63 6.32
N PRO A 248 4.54 -1.90 6.56
CA PRO A 248 4.58 -2.89 5.49
C PRO A 248 3.15 -3.08 4.98
N VAL A 249 2.97 -2.94 3.66
CA VAL A 249 1.69 -3.10 2.96
C VAL A 249 1.66 -4.48 2.31
#